data_AF-A0A2P6S5I5-F1
#
_entry.id   AF-A0A2P6S5I5-F1
#
_cell.length_a   1.000
_cell.length_b   1.000
_cell.length_c   1.000
_cell.angle_alpha   90.00
_cell.angle_beta   90.00
_cell.angle_gamma   90.00
#
_symmetry.space_group_name_H-M   'P 1'
#
loop_
_entity.id
_entity.type
_entity.pdbx_description
1 polymer ?
#
loop_
_entity_poly.entity_id
_entity_poly.type
_entity_poly.pdbx_seq_one_letter_code
_entity_poly.pdbx_strand_id
1 'polypeptide(L)'
;MMDQLPRKPDFIEDWVKIGQAAKNKVKALHEGASFPELCTHCEKEAVNVSIGNLLSYPFVRDGLVNKTLGLKGGYYDFVKGNFELWDVDFGLSPDFSV
;
A
#
# COMPACT_ATOMS: atom_id res chain seq x y z
N MET A 1 4.66 23.93 37.34
CA MET A 1 4.28 24.42 36.00
C MET A 1 5.42 24.10 35.06
N MET A 2 5.28 23.04 34.25
CA MET A 2 5.95 22.81 32.95
C MET A 2 5.50 21.45 32.41
N ASP A 3 4.48 21.56 31.57
CA ASP A 3 4.06 20.75 30.41
C ASP A 3 4.19 19.22 30.41
N GLN A 4 2.98 18.64 30.33
CA GLN A 4 2.64 17.26 30.04
C GLN A 4 3.36 16.73 28.79
N LEU A 5 3.85 15.49 28.87
CA LEU A 5 4.31 14.67 27.75
C LEU A 5 3.33 14.72 26.55
N PRO A 6 3.82 14.67 25.31
CA PRO A 6 3.03 14.99 24.13
C PRO A 6 1.84 14.04 23.99
N ARG A 7 0.64 14.62 23.86
CA ARG A 7 -0.60 13.93 23.51
C ARG A 7 -0.33 13.08 22.27
N LYS A 8 -0.36 11.75 22.42
CA LYS A 8 -0.44 10.85 21.27
C LYS A 8 -1.66 11.28 20.45
N PRO A 9 -1.57 11.39 19.11
CA PRO A 9 -2.75 11.58 18.32
C PRO A 9 -3.61 10.31 18.42
N ASP A 10 -4.74 10.40 19.14
CA ASP A 10 -5.56 9.25 19.55
C ASP A 10 -6.01 8.34 18.39
N PHE A 11 -5.92 8.80 17.14
CA PHE A 11 -6.40 8.06 15.96
C PHE A 11 -5.37 7.93 14.84
N ILE A 12 -4.32 8.77 14.80
CA ILE A 12 -3.38 8.76 13.66
C ILE A 12 -2.59 7.46 13.67
N GLU A 13 -2.06 7.04 14.82
CA GLU A 13 -1.30 5.79 14.92
C GLU A 13 -2.14 4.58 14.55
N ASP A 14 -3.40 4.54 14.98
CA ASP A 14 -4.31 3.43 14.69
C ASP A 14 -4.69 3.38 13.22
N TRP A 15 -4.91 4.53 12.58
CA TRP A 15 -5.19 4.60 11.16
C TRP A 15 -3.99 4.12 10.31
N VAL A 16 -2.78 4.63 10.59
CA VAL A 16 -1.60 4.30 9.76
C VAL A 16 -1.09 2.86 9.96
N LYS A 17 -1.55 2.14 10.99
CA LYS A 17 -1.21 0.72 11.20
C LYS A 17 -1.59 -0.17 10.02
N ILE A 18 -2.55 0.20 9.20
CA ILE A 18 -2.90 -0.53 7.97
C ILE A 18 -1.66 -0.69 7.06
N GLY A 19 -0.78 0.33 7.02
CA GLY A 19 0.46 0.32 6.25
C GLY A 19 1.63 -0.41 6.92
N GLN A 20 1.44 -1.04 8.09
CA GLN A 20 2.54 -1.64 8.85
C GLN A 20 3.25 -2.76 8.07
N ALA A 21 2.51 -3.51 7.25
CA ALA A 21 3.08 -4.53 6.37
C ALA A 21 4.06 -3.92 5.35
N ALA A 22 3.70 -2.77 4.74
CA ALA A 22 4.55 -2.06 3.80
C ALA A 22 5.84 -1.57 4.46
N LYS A 23 5.72 -0.95 5.64
CA LYS A 23 6.86 -0.49 6.44
C LYS A 23 7.84 -1.64 6.75
N ASN A 24 7.32 -2.79 7.19
CA ASN A 24 8.15 -3.94 7.52
C ASN A 24 8.87 -4.50 6.28
N LYS A 25 8.16 -4.63 5.16
CA LYS A 25 8.71 -5.12 3.90
C LYS A 25 9.81 -4.20 3.37
N VAL A 26 9.58 -2.89 3.36
CA VAL A 26 10.56 -1.92 2.86
C VAL A 26 11.82 -1.89 3.73
N LYS A 27 11.67 -1.92 5.06
CA LYS A 27 12.83 -2.01 5.96
C LYS A 27 13.68 -3.26 5.74
N ALA A 28 13.05 -4.39 5.43
CA ALA A 28 13.76 -5.65 5.19
C ALA A 28 14.46 -5.67 3.82
N LEU A 29 13.85 -5.08 2.78
CA LEU A 29 14.38 -5.11 1.42
C LEU A 29 15.41 -4.01 1.13
N HIS A 30 15.35 -2.88 1.84
CA HIS A 30 16.18 -1.71 1.62
C HIS A 30 17.05 -1.41 2.84
N GLU A 31 17.68 -2.43 3.41
CA GLU A 31 18.60 -2.27 4.54
C GLU A 31 19.76 -1.32 4.15
N GLY A 32 20.01 -0.31 4.97
CA GLY A 32 21.05 0.70 4.72
C GLY A 32 20.63 1.89 3.84
N ALA A 33 19.41 1.90 3.28
CA ALA A 33 18.87 3.07 2.60
C ALA A 33 18.63 4.23 3.56
N SER A 34 18.73 5.46 3.05
CA SER A 34 18.45 6.66 3.82
C SER A 34 16.96 6.74 4.20
N PHE A 35 16.64 7.49 5.25
CA PHE A 35 15.25 7.65 5.67
C PHE A 35 14.31 8.20 4.56
N PRO A 36 14.71 9.22 3.77
CA PRO A 36 13.90 9.68 2.64
C PRO A 36 13.64 8.59 1.59
N GLU A 37 14.65 7.78 1.26
CA GLU A 37 14.49 6.65 0.32
C GLU A 37 13.52 5.61 0.87
N LEU A 38 13.64 5.27 2.16
CA LEU A 38 12.71 4.37 2.84
C LEU A 38 11.28 4.92 2.83
N CYS A 39 11.09 6.23 2.97
CA CYS A 39 9.77 6.86 2.84
C CYS A 39 9.21 6.68 1.43
N THR A 40 9.98 7.00 0.38
CA THR A 40 9.54 6.82 -1.01
C THR A 40 9.20 5.36 -1.33
N HIS A 41 10.00 4.41 -0.86
CA HIS A 41 9.68 2.99 -1.01
C HIS A 41 8.42 2.61 -0.24
N CYS A 42 8.24 3.11 0.98
CA CYS A 42 7.08 2.82 1.82
C CYS A 42 5.79 3.43 1.25
N GLU A 43 5.84 4.60 0.63
CA GLU A 43 4.71 5.23 -0.05
C GLU A 43 4.17 4.33 -1.17
N LYS A 44 5.06 3.84 -2.05
CA LYS A 44 4.70 2.93 -3.14
C LYS A 44 4.22 1.58 -2.63
N GLU A 45 4.89 1.01 -1.64
CA GLU A 45 4.51 -0.28 -1.07
C GLU A 45 3.19 -0.22 -0.29
N ALA A 46 2.87 0.91 0.35
CA ALA A 46 1.58 1.10 1.01
C ALA A 46 0.42 1.09 0.01
N VAL A 47 0.62 1.59 -1.22
CA VAL A 47 -0.35 1.43 -2.31
C VAL A 47 -0.57 -0.05 -2.65
N ASN A 48 0.51 -0.83 -2.75
CA ASN A 48 0.42 -2.28 -3.00
C ASN A 48 -0.31 -3.03 -1.88
N VAL A 49 -0.05 -2.70 -0.61
CA VAL A 49 -0.79 -3.25 0.54
C VAL A 49 -2.28 -2.90 0.43
N SER A 50 -2.60 -1.67 0.05
CA SER A 50 -3.99 -1.22 -0.08
C SER A 50 -4.71 -1.93 -1.23
N ILE A 51 -4.03 -2.17 -2.35
CA ILE A 51 -4.53 -3.00 -3.47
C ILE A 51 -4.78 -4.44 -2.98
N GLY A 52 -3.85 -5.02 -2.23
CA GLY A 52 -4.04 -6.34 -1.61
C GLY A 52 -5.26 -6.37 -0.67
N ASN A 53 -5.48 -5.31 0.11
CA ASN A 53 -6.66 -5.17 0.96
C ASN A 53 -7.95 -5.04 0.14
N LEU A 54 -7.93 -4.36 -1.01
CA LEU A 54 -9.08 -4.31 -1.92
C LEU A 54 -9.48 -5.70 -2.42
N LEU A 55 -8.52 -6.60 -2.61
CA LEU A 55 -8.80 -8.00 -2.98
C LEU A 55 -9.47 -8.81 -1.86
N SER A 56 -9.52 -8.32 -0.62
CA SER A 56 -10.26 -8.97 0.46
C SER A 56 -11.78 -8.83 0.31
N TYR A 57 -12.25 -7.84 -0.45
CA TYR A 57 -13.67 -7.58 -0.67
C TYR A 57 -14.23 -8.46 -1.80
N PRO A 58 -15.28 -9.28 -1.55
CA PRO A 58 -15.83 -10.19 -2.56
C PRO A 58 -16.27 -9.50 -3.85
N PHE A 59 -17.01 -8.39 -3.76
CA PHE A 59 -17.50 -7.66 -4.92
C PHE A 59 -16.37 -7.04 -5.78
N VAL A 60 -15.21 -6.73 -5.18
CA VAL A 60 -14.03 -6.26 -5.94
C VAL A 60 -13.47 -7.42 -6.75
N ARG A 61 -13.29 -8.59 -6.14
CA ARG A 61 -12.83 -9.80 -6.85
C ARG A 61 -13.79 -10.18 -7.97
N ASP A 62 -15.09 -10.17 -7.70
CA ASP A 62 -16.11 -10.48 -8.70
C ASP A 62 -16.05 -9.51 -9.88
N GLY A 63 -15.84 -8.21 -9.62
CA GLY A 63 -15.66 -7.20 -10.65
C GLY A 63 -14.40 -7.44 -11.51
N LEU A 64 -13.29 -7.87 -10.89
CA LEU A 64 -12.05 -8.19 -11.59
C LEU A 64 -12.20 -9.44 -12.47
N VAL A 65 -12.79 -10.52 -11.93
CA VAL A 65 -13.05 -11.77 -12.66
C VAL A 65 -13.98 -11.53 -13.85
N ASN A 66 -15.04 -10.74 -13.65
CA ASN A 66 -16.01 -10.41 -14.70
C ASN A 66 -15.50 -9.32 -15.67
N LYS A 67 -14.27 -8.82 -15.49
CA LYS A 67 -13.66 -7.75 -16.30
C LYS A 67 -14.50 -6.46 -16.34
N THR A 68 -15.29 -6.21 -15.30
CA THR A 68 -16.07 -4.97 -15.13
C THR A 68 -15.35 -3.95 -14.25
N LEU A 69 -14.28 -4.36 -13.56
CA LEU A 69 -13.42 -3.52 -12.72
C LEU A 69 -11.95 -3.78 -13.05
N GLY A 70 -11.13 -2.73 -13.07
CA GLY A 70 -9.67 -2.82 -13.12
C GLY A 70 -9.05 -2.13 -11.91
N LEU A 71 -7.98 -2.70 -11.35
CA LEU A 71 -7.20 -2.09 -10.27
C LEU A 71 -5.86 -1.57 -10.81
N LYS A 72 -5.47 -0.39 -10.33
CA LYS A 72 -4.18 0.25 -10.67
C LYS A 72 -3.58 0.86 -9.42
N GLY A 73 -2.27 0.87 -9.34
CA GLY A 73 -1.52 1.67 -8.35
C GLY A 73 -1.03 2.96 -8.99
N GLY A 74 -0.98 4.03 -8.19
CA GLY A 74 -0.51 5.34 -8.63
C GLY A 74 0.39 5.99 -7.59
N TYR A 75 1.42 6.68 -8.05
CA TYR A 75 2.33 7.45 -7.21
C TYR A 75 2.60 8.79 -7.86
N TYR A 76 2.23 9.87 -7.17
CA TYR A 76 2.49 11.24 -7.60
C TYR A 76 3.60 11.85 -6.77
N ASP A 77 4.75 12.12 -7.39
CA ASP A 77 5.83 12.87 -6.77
C ASP A 77 5.72 14.33 -7.24
N PHE A 78 5.15 15.15 -6.36
CA PHE A 78 4.93 16.58 -6.59
C PHE A 78 6.22 17.40 -6.53
N VAL A 79 7.31 16.85 -5.98
CA VAL A 79 8.61 17.54 -5.90
C VAL A 79 9.26 17.52 -7.29
N LYS A 80 9.21 16.37 -7.96
CA LYS A 80 9.74 16.21 -9.33
C LYS A 80 8.70 16.47 -10.41
N GLY A 81 7.42 16.50 -10.05
CA GLY A 81 6.31 16.72 -10.99
C GLY A 81 6.04 15.52 -11.90
N ASN A 82 6.29 14.29 -11.43
CA ASN A 82 6.05 13.07 -12.20
C ASN A 82 4.95 12.21 -11.56
N PHE A 83 4.32 11.39 -12.41
CA PHE A 83 3.27 10.46 -12.02
C PHE A 83 3.62 9.07 -12.54
N GLU A 84 3.71 8.11 -11.64
CA GLU A 84 3.86 6.69 -11.95
C GLU A 84 2.50 6.00 -11.83
N LEU A 85 2.17 5.17 -12.81
CA LEU A 85 0.96 4.35 -12.84
C LEU A 85 1.36 2.92 -13.18
N TRP A 86 0.87 1.94 -12.43
CA TRP A 86 1.10 0.53 -12.72
C TRP A 86 -0.18 -0.29 -12.69
N ASP A 87 -0.23 -1.30 -13.54
CA ASP A 87 -1.32 -2.26 -13.64
C ASP A 87 -1.20 -3.35 -12.59
N VAL A 88 -2.36 -3.82 -12.12
CA VAL A 88 -2.46 -4.97 -11.22
C VAL A 88 -3.16 -6.08 -11.98
N ASP A 89 -2.36 -7.03 -12.48
CA ASP A 89 -2.90 -8.19 -13.18
C ASP A 89 -3.56 -9.15 -12.18
N PHE A 90 -4.89 -9.23 -12.26
CA PHE A 90 -5.67 -10.22 -11.53
C PHE A 90 -6.11 -11.32 -12.49
N GLY A 91 -5.40 -12.44 -12.48
CA GLY A 91 -5.73 -13.64 -13.24
C GLY A 91 -5.92 -14.81 -12.29
N LEU A 92 -7.11 -15.42 -12.29
CA LEU A 92 -7.27 -16.75 -11.70
C LEU A 92 -6.55 -17.75 -12.62
N SER A 93 -5.48 -18.36 -12.13
CA SER A 93 -5.00 -19.60 -12.74
C SER A 93 -6.09 -20.65 -12.50
N PRO A 94 -6.61 -21.33 -13.52
CA PRO A 94 -7.54 -22.41 -13.29
C PRO A 94 -6.84 -23.48 -12.45
N ASP A 95 -7.42 -23.81 -11.30
CA ASP A 95 -7.06 -25.03 -10.57
C ASP A 95 -7.49 -26.21 -11.45
N PHE A 96 -6.53 -27.04 -11.85
CA PHE A 96 -6.83 -28.30 -12.51
C PHE A 96 -7.42 -29.25 -11.47
N SER A 97 -8.74 -29.35 -11.44
CA SER A 97 -9.43 -30.44 -10.73
C SER A 97 -9.42 -31.69 -11.61
N VAL A 98 -8.74 -32.74 -11.14
CA VAL A 98 -8.78 -34.12 -11.66
C VAL A 98 -10.08 -34.80 -11.26
#